data_AF-A0AAW7BM27-F1
#
_entry.id   AF-A0AAW7BM27-F1
#
_cell.length_a   1.000
_cell.length_b   1.000
_cell.length_c   1.000
_cell.angle_alpha   90.00
_cell.angle_beta   90.00
_cell.angle_gamma   90.00
#
_symmetry.space_group_name_H-M   'P 1'
#
loop_
_entity.id
_entity.type
_entity.pdbx_description
1 polymer ?
#
loop_
_entity_poly.entity_id
_entity_poly.type
_entity_poly.pdbx_seq_one_letter_code
_entity_poly.pdbx_strand_id
1 'polypeptide(L)'
;MAVTYYALLTTIGAGKLANATALGTTLKITQLAVGDGGGDVPAPDASRTQLVNEVRRAPLNRLSVDPANSAQIIAEQVIPEDVGGWWIREMGLYDEAGALIAYANCAPSYKPQLAEGSGRTQTVRIVLIVSNAASVELKIDPSVVLATREYVDNSIVTALNRLDYKQSVRAATTASVTLSGLQTVDGVALAAGDRVLVKNQTSAVDNGLYVVAAGVWKRATDADENSEVTPGLTVTVESGTAQADSVWQLVTDGVIVLGTTALAFQNITNGLAKLASPAFSGVPTAPTAAVGSNTQQLATTAFTQAAIAPLAAVASPAFTGTPTAPTASAGSNTQQLATTAFVQAAGSAIIGAAPSSLDTLGKLASSLGNNASYAASVDASLQAKAPLTSPALVGTPTAPTAALGDNTKKVATTEFVQSSFAKFSTTQTFPITFANGFFNRGVSTCWTANGNLYLSLNMGRNTVPESIQMLAFTLPVGARPKYVIDGVGGYSVETPLQLGMYAWSLKQDGTFILMFSILAPAGGTNCGYNLNLCTQLA
;
A
#
# COMPACT_ATOMS: atom_id res chain seq x y z
N MET A 1 51.26 -20.09 -94.47
CA MET A 1 49.97 -20.47 -95.08
C MET A 1 49.07 -19.26 -95.02
N ALA A 2 48.58 -18.76 -96.16
CA ALA A 2 47.57 -17.71 -96.16
C ALA A 2 46.28 -18.28 -95.57
N VAL A 3 45.74 -17.66 -94.53
CA VAL A 3 44.49 -18.10 -93.89
C VAL A 3 43.35 -17.86 -94.89
N THR A 4 42.53 -18.88 -95.17
CA THR A 4 41.46 -18.79 -96.18
C THR A 4 40.35 -17.81 -95.80
N TYR A 5 40.09 -17.66 -94.50
CA TYR A 5 39.12 -16.73 -93.94
C TYR A 5 39.78 -15.83 -92.90
N TYR A 6 39.66 -14.53 -93.05
CA TYR A 6 40.33 -13.56 -92.20
C TYR A 6 39.59 -12.21 -92.19
N ALA A 7 39.81 -11.46 -91.11
CA ALA A 7 39.36 -10.09 -90.98
C ALA A 7 40.55 -9.14 -91.17
N LEU A 8 40.31 -7.98 -91.77
CA LEU A 8 41.26 -6.88 -91.85
C LEU A 8 40.59 -5.56 -91.47
N LEU A 9 41.42 -4.59 -91.03
CA LEU A 9 41.00 -3.21 -90.91
C LEU A 9 40.88 -2.59 -92.31
N THR A 10 39.78 -1.87 -92.55
CA THR A 10 39.70 -1.01 -93.74
C THR A 10 40.63 0.19 -93.59
N THR A 11 40.94 0.88 -94.69
CA THR A 11 41.71 2.13 -94.64
C THR A 11 41.06 3.16 -93.71
N ILE A 12 39.72 3.22 -93.69
CA ILE A 12 38.95 4.09 -92.80
C ILE A 12 39.12 3.63 -91.34
N GLY A 13 38.96 2.33 -91.07
CA GLY A 13 39.09 1.77 -89.72
C GLY A 13 40.49 1.94 -89.14
N ALA A 14 41.52 1.70 -89.93
CA ALA A 14 42.91 1.92 -89.54
C ALA A 14 43.17 3.40 -89.21
N GLY A 15 42.67 4.33 -90.04
CA GLY A 15 42.78 5.76 -89.77
C GLY A 15 42.06 6.20 -88.50
N LYS A 16 40.84 5.71 -88.27
CA LYS A 16 40.06 6.02 -87.06
C LYS A 16 40.68 5.43 -85.79
N LEU A 17 41.22 4.21 -85.85
CA LEU A 17 41.92 3.59 -84.72
C LEU A 17 43.23 4.32 -84.38
N ALA A 18 43.98 4.74 -85.41
CA ALA A 18 45.19 5.55 -85.22
C ALA A 18 44.87 6.92 -84.58
N ASN A 19 43.80 7.58 -85.04
CA ASN A 19 43.34 8.84 -84.45
C ASN A 19 42.88 8.69 -82.99
N ALA A 20 42.14 7.62 -82.68
CA ALA A 20 41.72 7.30 -81.32
C ALA A 20 42.94 7.12 -80.40
N THR A 21 43.95 6.38 -80.88
CA THR A 21 45.21 6.18 -80.15
C THR A 21 45.96 7.50 -79.93
N ALA A 22 46.05 8.36 -80.96
CA ALA A 22 46.79 9.62 -80.90
C ALA A 22 46.12 10.68 -79.99
N LEU A 23 44.79 10.70 -79.94
CA LEU A 23 44.01 11.67 -79.17
C LEU A 23 43.63 11.17 -77.77
N GLY A 24 43.97 9.93 -77.42
CA GLY A 24 43.54 9.30 -76.16
C GLY A 24 42.02 9.08 -76.07
N THR A 25 41.34 8.97 -77.22
CA THR A 25 39.91 8.70 -77.30
C THR A 25 39.67 7.24 -77.69
N THR A 26 38.41 6.80 -77.63
CA THR A 26 38.01 5.42 -77.95
C THR A 26 37.20 5.36 -79.25
N LEU A 27 37.52 4.40 -80.10
CA LEU A 27 36.73 4.07 -81.29
C LEU A 27 35.54 3.19 -80.88
N LYS A 28 34.32 3.72 -81.06
CA LYS A 28 33.08 3.00 -80.77
C LYS A 28 32.65 2.16 -81.97
N ILE A 29 32.87 0.85 -81.89
CA ILE A 29 32.28 -0.10 -82.84
C ILE A 29 30.92 -0.53 -82.28
N THR A 30 29.85 -0.29 -83.04
CA THR A 30 28.48 -0.40 -82.53
C THR A 30 27.66 -1.48 -83.24
N GLN A 31 27.99 -1.80 -84.50
CA GLN A 31 27.18 -2.70 -85.33
C GLN A 31 28.06 -3.72 -86.05
N LEU A 32 27.48 -4.90 -86.26
CA LEU A 32 28.02 -5.92 -87.16
C LEU A 32 27.01 -6.12 -88.30
N ALA A 33 27.50 -6.13 -89.53
CA ALA A 33 26.72 -6.50 -90.69
C ALA A 33 27.21 -7.82 -91.27
N VAL A 34 26.31 -8.52 -91.93
CA VAL A 34 26.56 -9.75 -92.65
C VAL A 34 26.01 -9.61 -94.06
N GLY A 35 26.69 -10.25 -95.01
CA GLY A 35 26.35 -10.20 -96.43
C GLY A 35 26.46 -11.57 -97.09
N ASP A 36 25.74 -11.73 -98.19
CA ASP A 36 25.80 -12.94 -99.02
C ASP A 36 26.88 -12.87 -100.11
N GLY A 37 27.65 -11.78 -100.14
CA GLY A 37 28.78 -11.59 -101.06
C GLY A 37 28.39 -11.47 -102.54
N GLY A 38 27.11 -11.27 -102.85
CA GLY A 38 26.62 -11.28 -104.23
C GLY A 38 26.56 -12.69 -104.85
N GLY A 39 26.57 -13.74 -104.01
CA GLY A 39 26.54 -15.15 -104.43
C GLY A 39 27.88 -15.88 -104.29
N ASP A 40 29.00 -15.14 -104.23
CA ASP A 40 30.36 -15.66 -104.10
C ASP A 40 31.01 -15.24 -102.78
N VAL A 41 32.12 -15.89 -102.37
CA VAL A 41 32.90 -15.48 -101.18
C VAL A 41 33.88 -14.39 -101.59
N PRO A 42 33.69 -13.12 -101.17
CA PRO A 42 34.59 -12.06 -101.61
C PRO A 42 35.94 -12.16 -100.88
N ALA A 43 37.02 -11.84 -101.58
CA ALA A 43 38.32 -11.66 -100.94
C ALA A 43 38.29 -10.38 -100.09
N PRO A 44 38.76 -10.40 -98.81
CA PRO A 44 38.87 -9.18 -98.00
C PRO A 44 39.76 -8.12 -98.65
N ASP A 45 39.25 -6.89 -98.77
CA ASP A 45 39.95 -5.73 -99.35
C ASP A 45 39.82 -4.53 -98.40
N ALA A 46 40.96 -3.94 -98.03
CA ALA A 46 41.04 -2.80 -97.12
C ALA A 46 40.47 -1.51 -97.70
N SER A 47 40.36 -1.38 -99.03
CA SER A 47 39.79 -0.20 -99.67
C SER A 47 38.27 -0.08 -99.55
N ARG A 48 37.59 -1.14 -99.09
CA ARG A 48 36.14 -1.18 -98.99
C ARG A 48 35.58 -0.18 -97.98
N THR A 49 34.45 0.41 -98.36
CA THR A 49 33.64 1.31 -97.52
C THR A 49 32.29 0.68 -97.13
N GLN A 50 31.92 -0.44 -97.77
CA GLN A 50 30.68 -1.19 -97.53
C GLN A 50 30.87 -2.69 -97.86
N LEU A 51 29.93 -3.55 -97.44
CA LEU A 51 29.86 -4.95 -97.87
C LEU A 51 29.52 -5.06 -99.36
N VAL A 52 29.89 -6.17 -100.00
CA VAL A 52 29.57 -6.44 -101.42
C VAL A 52 28.06 -6.53 -101.63
N ASN A 53 27.37 -7.26 -100.76
CA ASN A 53 25.92 -7.27 -100.67
C ASN A 53 25.47 -7.54 -99.23
N GLU A 54 25.14 -6.47 -98.52
CA GLU A 54 24.65 -6.53 -97.14
C GLU A 54 23.21 -7.07 -97.09
N VAL A 55 22.99 -8.10 -96.27
CA VAL A 55 21.66 -8.70 -96.06
C VAL A 55 21.10 -8.43 -94.67
N ARG A 56 21.96 -8.11 -93.70
CA ARG A 56 21.56 -7.71 -92.36
C ARG A 56 22.64 -6.87 -91.69
N ARG A 57 22.20 -5.85 -90.96
CA ARG A 57 23.00 -5.12 -89.99
C ARG A 57 22.23 -4.97 -88.69
N ALA A 58 22.90 -5.22 -87.57
CA ALA A 58 22.33 -5.05 -86.24
C ALA A 58 23.41 -4.66 -85.22
N PRO A 59 23.02 -4.17 -84.03
CA PRO A 59 23.95 -3.92 -82.94
C PRO A 59 24.76 -5.17 -82.56
N LEU A 60 25.95 -4.96 -82.00
CA LEU A 60 26.77 -6.02 -81.44
C LEU A 60 26.16 -6.60 -80.15
N ASN A 61 26.24 -7.92 -79.98
CA ASN A 61 25.91 -8.59 -78.71
C ASN A 61 27.11 -8.58 -77.74
N ARG A 62 28.33 -8.66 -78.28
CA ARG A 62 29.56 -8.64 -77.49
C ARG A 62 30.69 -8.00 -78.28
N LEU A 63 31.49 -7.17 -77.59
CA LEU A 63 32.78 -6.70 -78.05
C LEU A 63 33.78 -6.85 -76.90
N SER A 64 34.79 -7.70 -77.06
CA SER A 64 35.79 -7.96 -76.01
C SER A 64 37.18 -8.21 -76.59
N VAL A 65 38.21 -7.97 -75.79
CA VAL A 65 39.58 -8.39 -76.12
C VAL A 65 39.72 -9.90 -75.88
N ASP A 66 40.47 -10.59 -76.75
CA ASP A 66 40.76 -12.01 -76.57
C ASP A 66 41.63 -12.22 -75.31
N PRO A 67 41.19 -13.02 -74.31
CA PRO A 67 41.98 -13.31 -73.12
C PRO A 67 43.35 -13.95 -73.42
N ALA A 68 43.49 -14.68 -74.53
CA ALA A 68 44.74 -15.31 -74.94
C ALA A 68 45.65 -14.37 -75.77
N ASN A 69 45.10 -13.29 -76.34
CA ASN A 69 45.84 -12.36 -77.19
C ASN A 69 45.29 -10.93 -77.10
N SER A 70 45.99 -10.07 -76.37
CA SER A 70 45.60 -8.67 -76.17
C SER A 70 45.60 -7.82 -77.45
N ALA A 71 46.15 -8.32 -78.56
CA ALA A 71 46.11 -7.66 -79.87
C ALA A 71 44.88 -8.07 -80.71
N GLN A 72 44.00 -8.92 -80.19
CA GLN A 72 42.79 -9.38 -80.88
C GLN A 72 41.52 -8.87 -80.20
N ILE A 73 40.60 -8.39 -81.03
CA ILE A 73 39.25 -8.02 -80.62
C ILE A 73 38.28 -9.02 -81.23
N ILE A 74 37.40 -9.53 -80.38
CA ILE A 74 36.32 -10.45 -80.73
C ILE A 74 35.02 -9.65 -80.72
N ALA A 75 34.38 -9.57 -81.88
CA ALA A 75 33.07 -8.96 -82.05
C ALA A 75 32.05 -10.05 -82.41
N GLU A 76 30.96 -10.13 -81.65
CA GLU A 76 29.92 -11.14 -81.84
C GLU A 76 28.55 -10.52 -82.05
N GLN A 77 27.77 -11.13 -82.94
CA GLN A 77 26.34 -10.89 -83.08
C GLN A 77 25.58 -12.21 -83.10
N VAL A 78 24.46 -12.27 -82.40
CA VAL A 78 23.51 -13.38 -82.41
C VAL A 78 22.40 -13.03 -83.39
N ILE A 79 22.19 -13.90 -84.38
CA ILE A 79 21.08 -13.81 -85.33
C ILE A 79 19.97 -14.76 -84.84
N PRO A 80 18.81 -14.24 -84.41
CA PRO A 80 17.71 -15.05 -83.88
C PRO A 80 17.05 -15.91 -84.97
N GLU A 81 16.18 -16.83 -84.57
CA GLU A 81 15.55 -17.82 -85.45
C GLU A 81 14.54 -17.25 -86.45
N ASP A 82 13.95 -16.09 -86.14
CA ASP A 82 12.98 -15.36 -86.97
C ASP A 82 13.63 -14.52 -88.08
N VAL A 83 14.97 -14.39 -88.09
CA VAL A 83 15.70 -13.64 -89.10
C VAL A 83 16.66 -14.55 -89.87
N GLY A 84 16.50 -14.63 -91.19
CA GLY A 84 17.32 -15.48 -92.05
C GLY A 84 16.80 -15.56 -93.49
N GLY A 85 17.07 -16.68 -94.16
CA GLY A 85 16.71 -16.94 -95.54
C GLY A 85 17.83 -16.64 -96.55
N TRP A 86 19.06 -16.39 -96.08
CA TRP A 86 20.20 -15.96 -96.89
C TRP A 86 21.51 -16.66 -96.48
N TRP A 87 22.48 -16.62 -97.40
CA TRP A 87 23.84 -17.09 -97.14
C TRP A 87 24.67 -16.02 -96.44
N ILE A 88 25.53 -16.43 -95.51
CA ILE A 88 26.55 -15.60 -94.89
C ILE A 88 27.89 -15.93 -95.54
N ARG A 89 28.51 -14.93 -96.17
CA ARG A 89 29.80 -15.06 -96.87
C ARG A 89 30.78 -13.95 -96.53
N GLU A 90 30.26 -12.80 -96.11
CA GLU A 90 31.04 -11.66 -95.65
C GLU A 90 30.44 -11.07 -94.37
N MET A 91 31.29 -10.39 -93.60
CA MET A 91 30.92 -9.71 -92.38
C MET A 91 31.68 -8.38 -92.27
N GLY A 92 31.06 -7.38 -91.65
CA GLY A 92 31.65 -6.05 -91.48
C GLY A 92 31.36 -5.47 -90.11
N LEU A 93 32.33 -4.74 -89.55
CA LEU A 93 32.17 -3.98 -88.31
C LEU A 93 32.01 -2.50 -88.63
N TYR A 94 31.04 -1.85 -87.98
CA TYR A 94 30.71 -0.45 -88.22
C TYR A 94 30.75 0.37 -86.93
N ASP A 95 31.14 1.63 -87.05
CA ASP A 95 31.10 2.60 -85.95
C ASP A 95 29.77 3.36 -85.85
N GLU A 96 29.64 4.23 -84.84
CA GLU A 96 28.45 5.06 -84.62
C GLU A 96 28.11 6.01 -85.78
N ALA A 97 29.10 6.37 -86.61
CA ALA A 97 28.91 7.20 -87.78
C ALA A 97 28.56 6.38 -89.05
N GLY A 98 28.43 5.05 -88.92
CA GLY A 98 28.12 4.14 -90.02
C GLY A 98 29.31 3.83 -90.94
N ALA A 99 30.54 4.16 -90.53
CA ALA A 99 31.74 3.86 -91.32
C ALA A 99 32.17 2.39 -91.13
N LEU A 100 32.51 1.70 -92.23
CA LEU A 100 33.03 0.34 -92.18
C LEU A 100 34.46 0.34 -91.62
N ILE A 101 34.64 -0.20 -90.42
CA ILE A 101 35.90 -0.27 -89.67
C ILE A 101 36.71 -1.51 -90.06
N ALA A 102 36.05 -2.65 -90.17
CA ALA A 102 36.70 -3.90 -90.50
C ALA A 102 35.85 -4.72 -91.45
N TYR A 103 36.51 -5.47 -92.33
CA TYR A 103 35.88 -6.34 -93.30
C TYR A 103 36.44 -7.76 -93.16
N ALA A 104 35.57 -8.75 -93.17
CA ALA A 104 35.92 -10.16 -93.04
C ALA A 104 35.17 -11.01 -94.06
N ASN A 105 35.82 -12.03 -94.59
CA ASN A 105 35.15 -13.12 -95.29
C ASN A 105 34.90 -14.29 -94.32
N CYS A 106 33.96 -15.18 -94.66
CA CYS A 106 33.72 -16.41 -93.91
C CYS A 106 33.36 -17.57 -94.82
N ALA A 107 33.43 -18.78 -94.26
CA ALA A 107 32.93 -19.96 -94.93
C ALA A 107 31.43 -19.80 -95.21
N PRO A 108 30.96 -20.08 -96.45
CA PRO A 108 29.54 -20.00 -96.77
C PRO A 108 28.69 -20.79 -95.78
N SER A 109 27.83 -20.09 -95.05
CA SER A 109 26.88 -20.70 -94.11
C SER A 109 25.49 -20.20 -94.42
N TYR A 110 24.54 -21.09 -94.68
CA TYR A 110 23.14 -20.71 -94.82
C TYR A 110 22.49 -20.50 -93.44
N LYS A 111 21.81 -19.36 -93.26
CA LYS A 111 21.08 -19.03 -92.04
C LYS A 111 19.57 -19.15 -92.31
N PRO A 112 18.94 -20.30 -92.00
CA PRO A 112 17.51 -20.46 -92.22
C PRO A 112 16.69 -19.59 -91.24
N GLN A 113 15.50 -19.21 -91.68
CA GLN A 113 14.47 -18.58 -90.84
C GLN A 113 13.40 -19.59 -90.43
N LEU A 114 12.72 -19.35 -89.32
CA LEU A 114 11.68 -20.25 -88.79
C LEU A 114 10.57 -20.57 -89.81
N ALA A 115 10.23 -19.61 -90.68
CA ALA A 115 9.24 -19.79 -91.74
C ALA A 115 9.62 -20.86 -92.79
N GLU A 116 10.90 -21.22 -92.88
CA GLU A 116 11.41 -22.28 -93.76
C GLU A 116 11.39 -23.67 -93.10
N GLY A 117 10.81 -23.77 -91.89
CA GLY A 117 10.67 -25.03 -91.14
C GLY A 117 11.90 -25.44 -90.33
N SER A 118 12.95 -24.61 -90.31
CA SER A 118 14.19 -24.86 -89.55
C SER A 118 14.71 -23.56 -88.93
N GLY A 119 14.00 -23.03 -87.93
CA GLY A 119 14.46 -21.89 -87.14
C GLY A 119 15.78 -22.22 -86.44
N ARG A 120 16.83 -21.45 -86.71
CA ARG A 120 18.15 -21.63 -86.09
C ARG A 120 18.62 -20.31 -85.52
N THR A 121 19.00 -20.27 -84.26
CA THR A 121 19.79 -19.14 -83.72
C THR A 121 21.26 -19.37 -84.10
N GLN A 122 21.91 -18.37 -84.69
CA GLN A 122 23.30 -18.48 -85.14
C GLN A 122 24.12 -17.28 -84.64
N THR A 123 25.21 -17.57 -83.93
CA THR A 123 26.19 -16.54 -83.55
C THR A 123 27.23 -16.41 -84.65
N VAL A 124 27.42 -15.19 -85.14
CA VAL A 124 28.51 -14.81 -86.03
C VAL A 124 29.59 -14.09 -85.23
N ARG A 125 30.85 -14.42 -85.48
CA ARG A 125 32.02 -13.92 -84.74
C ARG A 125 33.07 -13.42 -85.72
N ILE A 126 33.54 -12.19 -85.51
CA ILE A 126 34.71 -11.63 -86.18
C ILE A 126 35.85 -11.55 -85.16
N VAL A 127 37.00 -12.13 -85.51
CA VAL A 127 38.26 -11.96 -84.75
C VAL A 127 39.14 -11.02 -85.56
N LEU A 128 39.36 -9.81 -85.03
CA LEU A 128 40.11 -8.75 -85.69
C LEU A 128 41.40 -8.49 -84.94
N ILE A 129 42.52 -8.48 -85.66
CA ILE A 129 43.82 -8.06 -85.11
C ILE A 129 43.92 -6.54 -85.20
N VAL A 130 44.26 -5.88 -84.09
CA VAL A 130 44.42 -4.43 -83.98
C VAL A 130 45.80 -4.08 -83.41
N SER A 131 46.29 -2.88 -83.74
CA SER A 131 47.57 -2.37 -83.22
C SER A 131 47.51 -1.95 -81.75
N ASN A 132 46.35 -1.51 -81.26
CA ASN A 132 46.10 -1.18 -79.86
C ASN A 132 44.63 -1.42 -79.50
N ALA A 133 44.36 -2.44 -78.67
CA ALA A 133 43.01 -2.76 -78.23
C ALA A 133 42.44 -1.78 -77.18
N ALA A 134 43.29 -1.02 -76.48
CA ALA A 134 42.86 -0.04 -75.48
C ALA A 134 42.18 1.19 -76.10
N SER A 135 42.39 1.43 -77.39
CA SER A 135 41.76 2.54 -78.14
C SER A 135 40.40 2.17 -78.74
N VAL A 136 39.84 1.01 -78.39
CA VAL A 136 38.49 0.57 -78.80
C VAL A 136 37.57 0.58 -77.59
N GLU A 137 36.41 1.23 -77.72
CA GLU A 137 35.42 1.23 -76.65
C GLU A 137 34.70 -0.11 -76.58
N LEU A 138 34.95 -0.86 -75.51
CA LEU A 138 34.29 -2.14 -75.26
C LEU A 138 32.89 -1.87 -74.71
N LYS A 139 31.89 -1.83 -75.59
CA LYS A 139 30.48 -1.76 -75.18
C LYS A 139 29.89 -3.17 -75.16
N ILE A 140 29.43 -3.60 -73.99
CA ILE A 140 28.40 -4.63 -73.89
C ILE A 140 27.10 -3.85 -73.91
N ASP A 141 26.26 -4.04 -74.94
CA ASP A 141 24.91 -3.46 -74.95
C ASP A 141 23.96 -4.44 -74.26
N PRO A 142 23.55 -4.19 -73.00
CA PRO A 142 22.68 -5.12 -72.28
C PRO A 142 21.21 -5.06 -72.75
N SER A 143 20.90 -4.23 -73.76
CA SER A 143 19.52 -4.02 -74.23
C SER A 143 19.11 -4.84 -75.46
N VAL A 144 20.03 -5.59 -76.09
CA VAL A 144 19.73 -6.42 -77.28
C VAL A 144 19.78 -7.91 -76.93
N VAL A 145 18.61 -8.54 -77.07
CA VAL A 145 18.18 -9.80 -76.47
C VAL A 145 19.05 -11.00 -76.87
N LEU A 146 19.65 -11.65 -75.86
CA LEU A 146 20.26 -13.00 -75.75
C LEU A 146 21.70 -12.94 -75.21
N ALA A 147 21.84 -13.08 -73.88
CA ALA A 147 23.11 -13.38 -73.23
C ALA A 147 23.56 -14.80 -73.61
N THR A 148 24.86 -14.98 -73.88
CA THR A 148 25.40 -16.34 -74.05
C THR A 148 25.32 -17.08 -72.72
N ARG A 149 25.14 -18.41 -72.77
CA ARG A 149 25.12 -19.24 -71.56
C ARG A 149 26.37 -19.05 -70.71
N GLU A 150 27.53 -18.99 -71.36
CA GLU A 150 28.83 -18.75 -70.71
C GLU A 150 28.87 -17.38 -70.00
N TYR A 151 28.32 -16.33 -70.60
CA TYR A 151 28.24 -15.02 -69.94
C TYR A 151 27.38 -15.09 -68.67
N VAL A 152 26.24 -15.79 -68.73
CA VAL A 152 25.35 -15.96 -67.57
C VAL A 152 26.03 -16.78 -66.48
N ASP A 153 26.63 -17.92 -66.83
CA ASP A 153 27.33 -18.79 -65.88
C ASP A 153 28.47 -18.03 -65.19
N ASN A 154 29.29 -17.27 -65.94
CA ASN A 154 30.37 -16.46 -65.37
C ASN A 154 29.85 -15.32 -64.48
N SER A 155 28.80 -14.63 -64.91
CA SER A 155 28.20 -13.53 -64.14
C SER A 155 27.63 -14.02 -62.81
N ILE A 156 27.03 -15.21 -62.79
CA ILE A 156 26.53 -15.85 -61.56
C ILE A 156 27.70 -16.19 -60.63
N VAL A 157 28.76 -16.81 -61.14
CA VAL A 157 29.94 -17.17 -60.32
C VAL A 157 30.58 -15.91 -59.72
N THR A 158 30.82 -14.87 -60.52
CA THR A 158 31.37 -13.60 -60.04
C THR A 158 30.46 -12.95 -58.98
N ALA A 159 29.14 -12.96 -59.18
CA ALA A 159 28.22 -12.40 -58.20
C ALA A 159 28.22 -13.20 -56.89
N LEU A 160 28.28 -14.53 -56.95
CA LEU A 160 28.35 -15.40 -55.77
C LEU A 160 29.64 -15.19 -54.99
N ASN A 161 30.78 -15.13 -55.68
CA ASN A 161 32.08 -14.91 -55.05
C ASN A 161 32.19 -13.55 -54.34
N ARG A 162 31.40 -12.55 -54.76
CA ARG A 162 31.36 -11.22 -54.14
C ARG A 162 30.43 -11.12 -52.92
N LEU A 163 29.67 -12.15 -52.60
CA LEU A 163 28.85 -12.15 -51.39
C LEU A 163 29.75 -12.17 -50.15
N ASP A 164 29.39 -11.41 -49.11
CA ASP A 164 30.11 -11.46 -47.84
C ASP A 164 30.01 -12.83 -47.16
N TYR A 165 28.92 -13.56 -47.38
CA TYR A 165 28.76 -14.91 -46.84
C TYR A 165 29.46 -15.94 -47.72
N LYS A 166 30.55 -16.51 -47.20
CA LYS A 166 31.41 -17.45 -47.92
C LYS A 166 31.00 -18.89 -47.68
N GLN A 167 31.44 -19.77 -48.57
CA GLN A 167 31.33 -21.20 -48.33
C GLN A 167 32.07 -21.58 -47.04
N SER A 168 31.50 -22.53 -46.31
CA SER A 168 32.06 -23.04 -45.06
C SER A 168 33.51 -23.51 -45.22
N VAL A 169 34.23 -23.46 -44.11
CA VAL A 169 35.57 -24.04 -43.99
C VAL A 169 35.51 -25.28 -43.12
N ARG A 170 36.36 -26.25 -43.44
CA ARG A 170 36.45 -27.49 -42.68
C ARG A 170 37.00 -27.24 -41.27
N ALA A 171 38.00 -26.37 -41.15
CA ALA A 171 38.63 -26.00 -39.89
C ALA A 171 39.09 -24.54 -39.90
N ALA A 172 39.37 -23.99 -38.72
CA ALA A 172 40.00 -22.68 -38.56
C ALA A 172 41.27 -22.80 -37.72
N THR A 173 42.29 -22.01 -38.07
CA THR A 173 43.56 -22.08 -37.35
C THR A 173 43.42 -21.62 -35.90
N THR A 174 44.24 -22.17 -35.00
CA THR A 174 44.38 -21.74 -33.60
C THR A 174 45.75 -21.10 -33.31
N ALA A 175 46.68 -21.25 -34.25
CA ALA A 175 48.01 -20.67 -34.26
C ALA A 175 48.46 -20.45 -35.72
N SER A 176 49.63 -19.86 -35.93
CA SER A 176 50.23 -19.69 -37.26
C SER A 176 50.55 -21.05 -37.87
N VAL A 177 50.27 -21.23 -39.16
CA VAL A 177 50.51 -22.48 -39.90
C VAL A 177 51.35 -22.21 -41.15
N THR A 178 51.96 -23.26 -41.70
CA THR A 178 52.56 -23.19 -43.03
C THR A 178 51.45 -23.23 -44.08
N LEU A 179 51.45 -22.34 -45.08
CA LEU A 179 50.46 -22.35 -46.17
C LEU A 179 50.82 -23.36 -47.27
N SER A 180 51.18 -24.58 -46.89
CA SER A 180 51.50 -25.68 -47.80
C SER A 180 51.41 -27.04 -47.12
N GLY A 181 51.25 -28.11 -47.89
CA GLY A 181 51.24 -29.48 -47.37
C GLY A 181 49.93 -29.87 -46.67
N LEU A 182 49.73 -31.17 -46.48
CA LEU A 182 48.62 -31.69 -45.70
C LEU A 182 48.99 -31.69 -44.22
N GLN A 183 48.17 -31.05 -43.40
CA GLN A 183 48.45 -30.77 -41.99
C GLN A 183 47.24 -31.06 -41.12
N THR A 184 47.43 -31.06 -39.81
CA THR A 184 46.34 -31.07 -38.83
C THR A 184 46.12 -29.66 -38.29
N VAL A 185 44.89 -29.14 -38.41
CA VAL A 185 44.48 -27.83 -37.89
C VAL A 185 43.34 -28.00 -36.90
N ASP A 186 43.51 -27.47 -35.69
CA ASP A 186 42.53 -27.59 -34.58
C ASP A 186 42.06 -29.04 -34.30
N GLY A 187 42.98 -30.00 -34.45
CA GLY A 187 42.70 -31.43 -34.28
C GLY A 187 42.09 -32.13 -35.49
N VAL A 188 41.84 -31.42 -36.61
CA VAL A 188 41.31 -31.98 -37.85
C VAL A 188 42.44 -32.24 -38.85
N ALA A 189 42.60 -33.48 -39.30
CA ALA A 189 43.53 -33.82 -40.39
C ALA A 189 42.94 -33.38 -41.74
N LEU A 190 43.65 -32.48 -42.43
CA LEU A 190 43.18 -31.86 -43.67
C LEU A 190 43.52 -32.69 -44.90
N ALA A 191 42.60 -32.75 -45.85
CA ALA A 191 42.76 -33.34 -47.17
C ALA A 191 42.92 -32.25 -48.25
N ALA A 192 43.51 -32.61 -49.39
CA ALA A 192 43.57 -31.70 -50.54
C ALA A 192 42.15 -31.33 -51.00
N GLY A 193 41.89 -30.04 -51.18
CA GLY A 193 40.56 -29.50 -51.49
C GLY A 193 39.76 -29.02 -50.27
N ASP A 194 40.16 -29.38 -49.05
CA ASP A 194 39.53 -28.80 -47.85
C ASP A 194 39.75 -27.28 -47.80
N ARG A 195 38.75 -26.57 -47.29
CA ARG A 195 38.85 -25.12 -47.06
C ARG A 195 39.22 -24.86 -45.60
N VAL A 196 40.12 -23.91 -45.35
CA VAL A 196 40.56 -23.53 -44.01
C VAL A 196 40.48 -22.03 -43.83
N LEU A 197 39.90 -21.59 -42.72
CA LEU A 197 40.04 -20.21 -42.27
C LEU A 197 41.39 -20.06 -41.58
N VAL A 198 42.31 -19.40 -42.26
CA VAL A 198 43.61 -19.02 -41.71
C VAL A 198 43.46 -17.63 -41.09
N LYS A 199 43.45 -17.56 -39.76
CA LYS A 199 43.19 -16.30 -39.02
C LYS A 199 44.25 -15.95 -37.97
N ASN A 200 45.27 -16.79 -37.85
CA ASN A 200 46.29 -16.71 -36.81
C ASN A 200 47.74 -16.67 -37.36
N GLN A 201 47.93 -16.25 -38.61
CA GLN A 201 49.29 -16.05 -39.13
C GLN A 201 50.03 -14.97 -38.35
N THR A 202 51.35 -15.12 -38.26
CA THR A 202 52.24 -14.10 -37.70
C THR A 202 52.14 -12.79 -38.48
N SER A 203 52.03 -12.87 -39.82
CA SER A 203 51.72 -11.73 -40.67
C SER A 203 50.24 -11.75 -41.02
N ALA A 204 49.48 -10.79 -40.50
CA ALA A 204 48.02 -10.79 -40.66
C ALA A 204 47.55 -10.54 -42.11
N VAL A 205 48.42 -10.07 -43.01
CA VAL A 205 48.12 -9.96 -44.45
C VAL A 205 47.94 -11.34 -45.11
N ASP A 206 48.54 -12.38 -44.51
CA ASP A 206 48.46 -13.76 -44.99
C ASP A 206 47.22 -14.50 -44.46
N ASN A 207 46.46 -13.89 -43.53
CA ASN A 207 45.18 -14.44 -43.11
C ASN A 207 44.18 -14.45 -44.28
N GLY A 208 43.14 -15.27 -44.19
CA GLY A 208 42.07 -15.41 -45.17
C GLY A 208 41.58 -16.84 -45.32
N LEU A 209 40.82 -17.09 -46.38
CA LEU A 209 40.30 -18.41 -46.73
C LEU A 209 41.24 -19.09 -47.72
N TYR A 210 41.67 -20.31 -47.40
CA TYR A 210 42.60 -21.08 -48.23
C TYR A 210 42.04 -22.45 -48.59
N VAL A 211 42.40 -22.94 -49.77
CA VAL A 211 42.19 -24.32 -50.20
C VAL A 211 43.47 -25.11 -49.96
N VAL A 212 43.34 -26.17 -49.17
CA VAL A 212 44.42 -27.07 -48.78
C VAL A 212 44.92 -27.85 -49.99
N ALA A 213 46.23 -27.99 -50.09
CA ALA A 213 46.90 -28.81 -51.10
C ALA A 213 48.13 -29.49 -50.51
N ALA A 214 48.63 -30.55 -51.16
CA ALA A 214 49.92 -31.14 -50.82
C ALA A 214 51.10 -30.19 -51.13
N GLY A 215 50.91 -29.30 -52.11
CA GLY A 215 51.82 -28.19 -52.42
C GLY A 215 51.42 -26.91 -51.67
N VAL A 216 51.74 -25.75 -52.27
CA VAL A 216 51.33 -24.44 -51.73
C VAL A 216 49.81 -24.30 -51.74
N TRP A 217 49.25 -23.83 -50.63
CA TRP A 217 47.83 -23.52 -50.52
C TRP A 217 47.54 -22.22 -51.26
N LYS A 218 46.42 -22.20 -51.97
CA LYS A 218 45.92 -20.99 -52.64
C LYS A 218 44.77 -20.41 -51.85
N ARG A 219 44.55 -19.10 -51.98
CA ARG A 219 43.30 -18.50 -51.49
C ARG A 219 42.12 -19.18 -52.18
N ALA A 220 41.00 -19.28 -51.47
CA ALA A 220 39.78 -19.84 -52.03
C ALA A 220 39.24 -18.92 -53.12
N THR A 221 38.63 -19.51 -54.16
CA THR A 221 38.14 -18.79 -55.36
C THR A 221 37.05 -17.75 -55.07
N ASP A 222 36.42 -17.80 -53.90
CA ASP A 222 35.45 -16.81 -53.43
C ASP A 222 36.07 -15.78 -52.48
N ALA A 223 37.40 -15.74 -52.39
CA ALA A 223 38.18 -14.84 -51.53
C ALA A 223 39.63 -14.66 -52.03
N ASP A 224 39.86 -14.75 -53.35
CA ASP A 224 41.19 -14.61 -53.96
C ASP A 224 41.38 -13.27 -54.69
N GLU A 225 40.32 -12.47 -54.82
CA GLU A 225 40.38 -11.09 -55.30
C GLU A 225 40.00 -10.03 -54.25
N ASN A 226 40.54 -8.82 -54.38
CA ASN A 226 40.22 -7.68 -53.50
C ASN A 226 38.72 -7.37 -53.44
N SER A 227 38.02 -7.64 -54.55
CA SER A 227 36.61 -7.29 -54.70
C SER A 227 35.66 -8.31 -54.06
N GLU A 228 36.21 -9.47 -53.65
CA GLU A 228 35.51 -10.56 -52.99
C GLU A 228 35.72 -10.54 -51.47
N VAL A 229 36.71 -9.79 -50.99
CA VAL A 229 37.05 -9.70 -49.56
C VAL A 229 36.72 -8.30 -49.06
N THR A 230 35.55 -8.17 -48.45
CA THR A 230 35.02 -6.90 -47.93
C THR A 230 34.87 -6.94 -46.41
N PRO A 231 34.93 -5.78 -45.71
CA PRO A 231 34.61 -5.72 -44.29
C PRO A 231 33.24 -6.33 -44.03
N GLY A 232 33.16 -7.22 -43.06
CA GLY A 232 31.93 -7.96 -42.77
C GLY A 232 31.79 -9.31 -43.47
N LEU A 233 32.75 -9.72 -44.31
CA LEU A 233 32.85 -11.09 -44.83
C LEU A 233 32.70 -12.10 -43.68
N THR A 234 31.81 -13.07 -43.84
CA THR A 234 31.50 -14.09 -42.84
C THR A 234 31.72 -15.50 -43.38
N VAL A 235 32.20 -16.37 -42.50
CA VAL A 235 32.44 -17.78 -42.81
C VAL A 235 32.12 -18.66 -41.60
N THR A 236 31.58 -19.84 -41.85
CA THR A 236 31.28 -20.84 -40.83
C THR A 236 32.35 -21.92 -40.79
N VAL A 237 32.62 -22.46 -39.60
CA VAL A 237 33.61 -23.52 -39.36
C VAL A 237 32.89 -24.82 -38.99
N GLU A 238 33.13 -25.88 -39.74
CA GLU A 238 32.40 -27.15 -39.62
C GLU A 238 32.97 -28.10 -38.57
N SER A 239 34.28 -28.08 -38.33
CA SER A 239 34.96 -29.05 -37.46
C SER A 239 36.18 -28.43 -36.78
N GLY A 240 36.58 -29.04 -35.66
CA GLY A 240 37.65 -28.52 -34.81
C GLY A 240 37.43 -28.89 -33.34
N THR A 241 38.49 -28.86 -32.54
CA THR A 241 38.39 -29.04 -31.09
C THR A 241 37.94 -27.76 -30.40
N ALA A 242 38.50 -26.62 -30.82
CA ALA A 242 38.21 -25.31 -30.23
C ALA A 242 37.31 -24.43 -31.12
N GLN A 243 37.32 -24.66 -32.44
CA GLN A 243 36.71 -23.76 -33.43
C GLN A 243 35.51 -24.36 -34.16
N ALA A 244 35.09 -25.60 -33.86
CA ALA A 244 33.90 -26.19 -34.47
C ALA A 244 32.64 -25.34 -34.21
N ASP A 245 31.67 -25.44 -35.13
CA ASP A 245 30.35 -24.82 -35.05
C ASP A 245 30.37 -23.30 -34.77
N SER A 246 31.43 -22.63 -35.24
CA SER A 246 31.62 -21.20 -35.03
C SER A 246 31.42 -20.39 -36.31
N VAL A 247 31.03 -19.13 -36.16
CA VAL A 247 30.96 -18.15 -37.25
C VAL A 247 32.00 -17.07 -37.02
N TRP A 248 32.79 -16.79 -38.05
CA TRP A 248 33.86 -15.80 -38.03
C TRP A 248 33.56 -14.68 -39.03
N GLN A 249 33.74 -13.45 -38.58
CA GLN A 249 33.58 -12.25 -39.39
C GLN A 249 34.92 -11.54 -39.57
N LEU A 250 35.21 -11.07 -40.77
CA LEU A 250 36.29 -10.13 -41.04
C LEU A 250 35.90 -8.75 -40.46
N VAL A 251 36.61 -8.31 -39.44
CA VAL A 251 36.37 -7.05 -38.72
C VAL A 251 37.36 -5.95 -39.10
N THR A 252 38.24 -6.19 -40.07
CA THR A 252 39.08 -5.14 -40.65
C THR A 252 38.19 -4.16 -41.43
N ASP A 253 38.17 -2.90 -40.99
CA ASP A 253 37.42 -1.83 -41.66
C ASP A 253 38.17 -1.22 -42.85
N GLY A 254 37.42 -0.69 -43.82
CA GLY A 254 37.95 0.07 -44.96
C GLY A 254 38.21 -0.76 -46.23
N VAL A 255 38.95 -0.18 -47.18
CA VAL A 255 39.28 -0.84 -48.45
C VAL A 255 40.32 -1.95 -48.21
N ILE A 256 39.98 -3.16 -48.63
CA ILE A 256 40.85 -4.33 -48.50
C ILE A 256 41.65 -4.54 -49.79
N VAL A 257 42.98 -4.67 -49.65
CA VAL A 257 43.90 -5.10 -50.72
C VAL A 257 44.62 -6.34 -50.25
N LEU A 258 44.34 -7.50 -50.87
CA LEU A 258 44.95 -8.77 -50.51
C LEU A 258 46.47 -8.72 -50.63
N GLY A 259 47.15 -9.32 -49.66
CA GLY A 259 48.61 -9.28 -49.53
C GLY A 259 49.18 -7.96 -48.99
N THR A 260 48.36 -6.93 -48.82
CA THR A 260 48.78 -5.63 -48.25
C THR A 260 48.04 -5.30 -46.95
N THR A 261 46.71 -5.40 -46.95
CA THR A 261 45.87 -5.10 -45.79
C THR A 261 45.88 -6.26 -44.81
N ALA A 262 46.12 -5.99 -43.53
CA ALA A 262 46.02 -6.99 -42.46
C ALA A 262 44.57 -7.44 -42.26
N LEU A 263 44.32 -8.74 -42.28
CA LEU A 263 42.98 -9.32 -42.14
C LEU A 263 42.78 -9.88 -40.72
N ALA A 264 41.87 -9.24 -39.97
CA ALA A 264 41.51 -9.61 -38.61
C ALA A 264 40.12 -10.25 -38.59
N PHE A 265 40.04 -11.48 -38.08
CA PHE A 265 38.78 -12.20 -37.95
C PHE A 265 38.36 -12.30 -36.49
N GLN A 266 37.07 -12.11 -36.21
CA GLN A 266 36.48 -12.28 -34.89
C GLN A 266 35.43 -13.37 -34.92
N ASN A 267 35.42 -14.21 -33.88
CA ASN A 267 34.35 -15.17 -33.67
C ASN A 267 33.12 -14.43 -33.15
N ILE A 268 32.07 -14.37 -33.97
CA ILE A 268 30.81 -13.69 -33.62
C ILE A 268 29.79 -14.62 -32.93
N THR A 269 30.12 -15.92 -32.82
CA THR A 269 29.38 -16.86 -31.94
C THR A 269 29.89 -16.85 -30.50
N ASN A 270 31.14 -16.41 -30.29
CA ASN A 270 31.74 -16.34 -28.96
C ASN A 270 31.18 -15.13 -28.19
N GLY A 271 30.64 -15.37 -26.99
CA GLY A 271 30.05 -14.33 -26.14
C GLY A 271 28.53 -14.15 -26.29
N LEU A 272 27.88 -14.84 -27.23
CA LEU A 272 26.42 -14.89 -27.27
C LEU A 272 25.88 -15.83 -26.19
N ALA A 273 24.81 -15.40 -25.51
CA ALA A 273 24.08 -16.24 -24.58
C ALA A 273 23.40 -17.39 -25.34
N LYS A 274 23.48 -18.62 -24.82
CA LYS A 274 22.75 -19.76 -25.40
C LYS A 274 21.25 -19.48 -25.43
N LEU A 275 20.57 -19.91 -26.49
CA LEU A 275 19.11 -19.75 -26.61
C LEU A 275 18.36 -20.46 -25.47
N ALA A 276 18.81 -21.65 -25.11
CA ALA A 276 18.25 -22.42 -24.00
C ALA A 276 19.20 -22.36 -22.78
N SER A 277 18.65 -22.00 -21.63
CA SER A 277 19.34 -21.97 -20.33
C SER A 277 20.72 -21.29 -20.39
N PRO A 278 20.80 -20.01 -20.81
CA PRO A 278 22.07 -19.31 -20.85
C PRO A 278 22.70 -19.21 -19.45
N ALA A 279 23.99 -19.48 -19.36
CA ALA A 279 24.80 -19.05 -18.23
C ALA A 279 25.33 -17.65 -18.56
N PHE A 280 24.87 -16.63 -17.84
CA PHE A 280 25.35 -15.26 -17.99
C PHE A 280 26.66 -15.07 -17.22
N SER A 281 27.62 -14.36 -17.81
CA SER A 281 28.87 -13.93 -17.15
C SER A 281 28.89 -12.41 -16.92
N GLY A 282 29.69 -11.93 -15.97
CA GLY A 282 29.75 -10.51 -15.62
C GLY A 282 28.59 -10.06 -14.73
N VAL A 283 28.08 -8.84 -14.94
CA VAL A 283 26.95 -8.26 -14.19
C VAL A 283 25.77 -8.04 -15.14
N PRO A 284 24.99 -9.09 -15.47
CA PRO A 284 23.87 -8.96 -16.39
C PRO A 284 22.82 -8.00 -15.83
N THR A 285 22.34 -7.09 -16.69
CA THR A 285 21.22 -6.21 -16.36
C THR A 285 19.92 -6.80 -16.91
N ALA A 286 18.82 -6.56 -16.19
CA ALA A 286 17.47 -6.89 -16.65
C ALA A 286 16.50 -5.81 -16.18
N PRO A 287 15.35 -5.61 -16.86
CA PRO A 287 14.30 -4.74 -16.36
C PRO A 287 13.86 -5.14 -14.95
N THR A 288 13.78 -4.18 -14.04
CA THR A 288 13.34 -4.44 -12.66
C THR A 288 11.82 -4.46 -12.61
N ALA A 289 11.25 -5.62 -12.26
CA ALA A 289 9.81 -5.79 -12.09
C ALA A 289 9.29 -5.00 -10.86
N ALA A 290 8.00 -4.69 -10.85
CA ALA A 290 7.35 -4.12 -9.67
C ALA A 290 7.24 -5.18 -8.55
N VAL A 291 7.36 -4.76 -7.29
CA VAL A 291 7.17 -5.63 -6.11
C VAL A 291 5.77 -6.27 -6.16
N GLY A 292 5.71 -7.60 -5.96
CA GLY A 292 4.47 -8.40 -6.06
C GLY A 292 4.25 -9.09 -7.41
N SER A 293 5.14 -8.89 -8.38
CA SER A 293 5.11 -9.60 -9.67
C SER A 293 5.31 -11.11 -9.49
N ASN A 294 4.49 -11.94 -10.17
CA ASN A 294 4.50 -13.41 -10.08
C ASN A 294 4.68 -14.11 -11.45
N THR A 295 5.44 -13.48 -12.34
CA THR A 295 5.69 -13.98 -13.71
C THR A 295 7.00 -14.77 -13.78
N GLN A 296 7.33 -15.29 -14.96
CA GLN A 296 8.61 -15.98 -15.23
C GLN A 296 9.79 -15.01 -15.48
N GLN A 297 9.64 -13.72 -15.16
CA GLN A 297 10.74 -12.75 -15.29
C GLN A 297 11.87 -13.07 -14.31
N LEU A 298 13.11 -12.85 -14.74
CA LEU A 298 14.27 -12.93 -13.86
C LEU A 298 14.17 -11.88 -12.75
N ALA A 299 14.36 -12.29 -11.50
CA ALA A 299 14.42 -11.36 -10.37
C ALA A 299 15.76 -10.61 -10.40
N THR A 300 15.70 -9.28 -10.50
CA THR A 300 16.88 -8.42 -10.34
C THR A 300 17.22 -8.25 -8.86
N THR A 301 18.49 -7.92 -8.57
CA THR A 301 18.90 -7.58 -7.19
C THR A 301 18.12 -6.39 -6.63
N ALA A 302 17.76 -5.41 -7.48
CA ALA A 302 16.91 -4.28 -7.10
C ALA A 302 15.48 -4.73 -6.71
N PHE A 303 14.87 -5.65 -7.47
CA PHE A 303 13.58 -6.24 -7.11
C PHE A 303 13.66 -6.97 -5.77
N THR A 304 14.68 -7.83 -5.59
CA THR A 304 14.87 -8.56 -4.33
C THR A 304 15.06 -7.60 -3.16
N GLN A 305 15.89 -6.57 -3.31
CA GLN A 305 16.13 -5.57 -2.27
C GLN A 305 14.85 -4.79 -1.90
N ALA A 306 14.04 -4.43 -2.89
CA ALA A 306 12.76 -3.76 -2.67
C ALA A 306 11.73 -4.68 -2.00
N ALA A 307 11.71 -5.97 -2.36
CA ALA A 307 10.80 -6.96 -1.78
C ALA A 307 11.13 -7.31 -0.32
N ILE A 308 12.41 -7.28 0.08
CA ILE A 308 12.83 -7.55 1.47
C ILE A 308 12.84 -6.31 2.36
N ALA A 309 12.94 -5.10 1.80
CA ALA A 309 12.96 -3.85 2.55
C ALA A 309 11.81 -3.66 3.57
N PRO A 310 10.55 -4.07 3.30
CA PRO A 310 9.47 -3.90 4.27
C PRO A 310 9.42 -5.00 5.35
N LEU A 311 10.27 -6.03 5.30
CA LEU A 311 10.27 -7.12 6.27
C LEU A 311 10.99 -6.71 7.56
N ALA A 312 10.47 -7.13 8.71
CA ALA A 312 11.14 -6.94 9.99
C ALA A 312 12.40 -7.84 10.09
N ALA A 313 13.42 -7.37 10.81
CA ALA A 313 14.63 -8.15 11.06
C ALA A 313 14.32 -9.44 11.85
N VAL A 314 15.02 -10.53 11.53
CA VAL A 314 14.83 -11.81 12.24
C VAL A 314 15.38 -11.76 13.67
N ALA A 315 16.54 -11.14 13.85
CA ALA A 315 17.15 -10.95 15.17
C ALA A 315 16.71 -9.60 15.75
N SER A 316 16.10 -9.63 16.93
CA SER A 316 15.66 -8.43 17.68
C SER A 316 14.87 -7.44 16.81
N PRO A 317 13.73 -7.86 16.20
CA PRO A 317 12.92 -6.99 15.36
C PRO A 317 12.51 -5.72 16.11
N ALA A 318 12.76 -4.56 15.52
CA ALA A 318 12.07 -3.33 15.87
C ALA A 318 10.75 -3.31 15.10
N PHE A 319 9.64 -3.58 15.77
CA PHE A 319 8.31 -3.47 15.17
C PHE A 319 7.89 -2.00 15.08
N THR A 320 7.34 -1.59 13.93
CA THR A 320 6.75 -0.26 13.72
C THR A 320 5.22 -0.35 13.63
N GLY A 321 4.52 0.77 13.85
CA GLY A 321 3.06 0.78 13.88
C GLY A 321 2.47 0.12 15.12
N THR A 322 1.35 -0.59 14.97
CA THR A 322 0.68 -1.35 16.04
C THR A 322 0.82 -2.85 15.74
N PRO A 323 1.91 -3.51 16.16
CA PRO A 323 2.10 -4.93 15.89
C PRO A 323 1.00 -5.76 16.55
N THR A 324 0.44 -6.70 15.80
CA THR A 324 -0.48 -7.71 16.33
C THR A 324 0.30 -9.00 16.57
N ALA A 325 -0.06 -9.70 17.64
CA ALA A 325 0.43 -11.04 17.93
C ALA A 325 -0.74 -11.88 18.46
N PRO A 326 -0.73 -13.21 18.29
CA PRO A 326 -1.68 -14.08 18.95
C PRO A 326 -1.65 -13.86 20.47
N THR A 327 -2.82 -13.77 21.10
CA THR A 327 -2.93 -13.63 22.56
C THR A 327 -2.66 -14.97 23.22
N ALA A 328 -1.67 -15.01 24.11
CA ALA A 328 -1.34 -16.21 24.87
C ALA A 328 -2.49 -16.61 25.81
N SER A 329 -2.64 -17.90 26.07
CA SER A 329 -3.61 -18.40 27.06
C SER A 329 -3.13 -18.08 28.49
N ALA A 330 -4.08 -17.99 29.43
CA ALA A 330 -3.76 -17.73 30.84
C ALA A 330 -2.80 -18.79 31.41
N GLY A 331 -1.81 -18.34 32.19
CA GLY A 331 -0.76 -19.21 32.77
C GLY A 331 0.41 -19.54 31.83
N SER A 332 0.43 -19.02 30.60
CA SER A 332 1.55 -19.20 29.67
C SER A 332 2.86 -18.63 30.24
N ASN A 333 3.95 -19.42 30.15
CA ASN A 333 5.29 -19.09 30.64
C ASN A 333 6.38 -19.25 29.56
N THR A 334 6.00 -19.10 28.29
CA THR A 334 6.89 -19.26 27.13
C THR A 334 7.54 -17.94 26.74
N GLN A 335 8.38 -17.96 25.70
CA GLN A 335 9.01 -16.76 25.12
C GLN A 335 8.10 -15.99 24.14
N GLN A 336 6.79 -16.28 24.13
CA GLN A 336 5.83 -15.57 23.29
C GLN A 336 5.71 -14.09 23.73
N LEU A 337 5.53 -13.18 22.76
CA LEU A 337 5.25 -11.78 23.05
C LEU A 337 3.95 -11.64 23.83
N ALA A 338 3.99 -10.94 24.97
CA ALA A 338 2.81 -10.62 25.76
C ALA A 338 2.00 -9.54 25.06
N THR A 339 0.78 -9.87 24.61
CA THR A 339 -0.14 -8.89 24.04
C THR A 339 -0.76 -8.02 25.13
N THR A 340 -1.27 -6.84 24.76
CA THR A 340 -2.02 -5.97 25.69
C THR A 340 -3.23 -6.68 26.29
N ALA A 341 -3.93 -7.51 25.51
CA ALA A 341 -5.04 -8.34 25.97
C ALA A 341 -4.61 -9.37 27.04
N PHE A 342 -3.45 -10.03 26.84
CA PHE A 342 -2.90 -10.95 27.84
C PHE A 342 -2.57 -10.25 29.15
N VAL A 343 -1.89 -9.08 29.09
CA VAL A 343 -1.50 -8.31 30.28
C VAL A 343 -2.73 -7.78 31.03
N GLN A 344 -3.74 -7.27 30.32
CA GLN A 344 -4.99 -6.84 30.95
C GLN A 344 -5.71 -8.00 31.65
N ALA A 345 -5.81 -9.16 30.99
CA ALA A 345 -6.43 -10.35 31.57
C ALA A 345 -5.67 -10.84 32.81
N ALA A 346 -4.33 -10.86 32.78
CA ALA A 346 -3.50 -11.21 33.93
C ALA A 346 -3.68 -10.22 35.09
N GLY A 347 -3.74 -8.91 34.81
CA GLY A 347 -4.00 -7.88 35.81
C GLY A 347 -5.37 -8.02 36.47
N SER A 348 -6.43 -8.21 35.68
CA SER A 348 -7.77 -8.47 36.20
C SER A 348 -7.84 -9.75 37.03
N ALA A 349 -7.12 -10.80 36.62
CA ALA A 349 -7.05 -12.05 37.39
C ALA A 349 -6.38 -11.83 38.76
N ILE A 350 -5.30 -11.04 38.84
CA ILE A 350 -4.65 -10.73 40.12
C ILE A 350 -5.58 -9.91 41.03
N ILE A 351 -6.27 -8.90 40.48
CA ILE A 351 -7.22 -8.07 41.24
C ILE A 351 -8.37 -8.92 41.77
N GLY A 352 -8.91 -9.83 40.96
CA GLY A 352 -10.01 -10.73 41.37
C GLY A 352 -9.59 -11.92 42.25
N ALA A 353 -8.33 -12.35 42.17
CA ALA A 353 -7.80 -13.49 42.94
C ALA A 353 -7.12 -13.08 44.25
N ALA A 354 -7.04 -11.77 44.56
CA ALA A 354 -6.54 -11.30 45.84
C ALA A 354 -7.34 -11.99 46.97
N PRO A 355 -6.67 -12.70 47.90
CA PRO A 355 -7.34 -13.28 49.06
C PRO A 355 -8.17 -12.21 49.74
N SER A 356 -9.26 -12.59 50.41
CA SER A 356 -10.16 -11.58 50.99
C SER A 356 -9.43 -10.61 51.94
N SER A 357 -8.28 -10.97 52.52
CA SER A 357 -7.43 -10.05 53.29
C SER A 357 -6.66 -8.99 52.47
N LEU A 358 -6.41 -9.21 51.17
CA LEU A 358 -5.70 -8.33 50.24
C LEU A 358 -6.60 -7.63 49.21
N ASP A 359 -7.84 -8.10 48.98
CA ASP A 359 -8.87 -7.33 48.24
C ASP A 359 -9.45 -6.19 49.10
N THR A 360 -8.57 -5.44 49.75
CA THR A 360 -8.96 -4.33 50.63
C THR A 360 -9.64 -3.23 49.82
N LEU A 361 -9.19 -2.95 48.59
CA LEU A 361 -9.83 -1.94 47.74
C LEU A 361 -11.21 -2.37 47.24
N GLY A 362 -11.41 -3.63 46.81
CA GLY A 362 -12.73 -4.13 46.41
C GLY A 362 -13.70 -4.28 47.57
N LYS A 363 -13.20 -4.69 48.74
CA LYS A 363 -13.98 -4.70 50.00
C LYS A 363 -14.34 -3.31 50.47
N LEU A 364 -13.43 -2.33 50.40
CA LEU A 364 -13.72 -0.94 50.74
C LEU A 364 -14.76 -0.37 49.78
N ALA A 365 -14.58 -0.54 48.46
CA ALA A 365 -15.55 -0.10 47.46
C ALA A 365 -16.94 -0.70 47.70
N SER A 366 -17.02 -2.02 47.93
CA SER A 366 -18.28 -2.71 48.21
C SER A 366 -18.91 -2.31 49.55
N SER A 367 -18.10 -2.14 50.60
CA SER A 367 -18.58 -1.72 51.94
C SER A 367 -19.05 -0.27 51.96
N LEU A 368 -18.53 0.56 51.06
CA LEU A 368 -18.99 1.92 50.80
C LEU A 368 -20.12 1.97 49.76
N GLY A 369 -20.64 0.81 49.32
CA GLY A 369 -21.74 0.70 48.36
C GLY A 369 -21.42 1.19 46.95
N ASN A 370 -20.14 1.14 46.55
CA ASN A 370 -19.62 1.73 45.31
C ASN A 370 -19.96 3.23 45.17
N ASN A 371 -20.16 3.94 46.29
CA ASN A 371 -20.53 5.34 46.29
C ASN A 371 -19.29 6.24 46.20
N ALA A 372 -19.07 6.82 45.02
CA ALA A 372 -17.98 7.77 44.77
C ALA A 372 -18.03 9.03 45.67
N SER A 373 -19.19 9.32 46.28
CA SER A 373 -19.44 10.48 47.13
C SER A 373 -19.83 10.07 48.57
N TYR A 374 -19.22 9.00 49.09
CA TYR A 374 -19.56 8.47 50.42
C TYR A 374 -19.59 9.55 51.51
N ALA A 375 -18.56 10.42 51.56
CA ALA A 375 -18.48 11.50 52.55
C ALA A 375 -19.69 12.46 52.48
N ALA A 376 -20.14 12.83 51.27
CA ALA A 376 -21.31 13.68 51.09
C ALA A 376 -22.61 12.97 51.49
N SER A 377 -22.73 11.66 51.23
CA SER A 377 -23.92 10.88 51.60
C SER A 377 -24.07 10.68 53.12
N VAL A 378 -22.95 10.49 53.81
CA VAL A 378 -22.91 10.42 55.28
C VAL A 378 -23.25 11.79 55.86
N ASP A 379 -22.65 12.86 55.34
CA ASP A 379 -22.95 14.23 55.78
C ASP A 379 -24.44 14.57 55.63
N ALA A 380 -25.05 14.27 54.49
CA ALA A 380 -26.48 14.45 54.27
C ALA A 380 -27.34 13.63 55.26
N SER A 381 -26.93 12.40 55.59
CA SER A 381 -27.63 11.54 56.55
C SER A 381 -27.51 12.06 57.99
N LEU A 382 -26.38 12.65 58.36
CA LEU A 382 -26.18 13.28 59.66
C LEU A 382 -26.97 14.58 59.79
N GLN A 383 -27.03 15.40 58.74
CA GLN A 383 -27.82 16.65 58.73
C GLN A 383 -29.34 16.40 58.89
N ALA A 384 -29.83 15.20 58.55
CA ALA A 384 -31.23 14.81 58.77
C ALA A 384 -31.56 14.41 60.23
N LYS A 385 -30.58 14.31 61.13
CA LYS A 385 -30.80 13.96 62.54
C LYS A 385 -31.06 15.21 63.39
N ALA A 386 -32.02 15.13 64.30
CA ALA A 386 -32.24 16.18 65.29
C ALA A 386 -31.06 16.25 66.29
N PRO A 387 -30.59 17.46 66.68
CA PRO A 387 -29.51 17.61 67.67
C PRO A 387 -29.86 16.99 69.04
N LEU A 388 -28.83 16.46 69.73
CA LEU A 388 -29.01 15.84 71.05
C LEU A 388 -29.40 16.84 72.13
N THR A 389 -28.84 18.05 72.07
CA THR A 389 -29.14 19.15 73.00
C THR A 389 -30.15 20.09 72.37
N SER A 390 -31.30 20.22 73.01
CA SER A 390 -32.34 21.20 72.65
C SER A 390 -32.72 21.18 71.16
N PRO A 391 -33.20 20.04 70.61
CA PRO A 391 -33.61 19.99 69.21
C PRO A 391 -34.74 20.98 68.95
N ALA A 392 -34.55 21.84 67.94
CA ALA A 392 -35.65 22.61 67.36
C ALA A 392 -36.42 21.69 66.40
N LEU A 393 -37.55 21.15 66.86
CA LEU A 393 -38.42 20.34 66.02
C LEU A 393 -39.29 21.27 65.17
N VAL A 394 -39.12 21.23 63.84
CA VAL A 394 -39.95 21.97 62.88
C VAL A 394 -41.04 21.07 62.28
N GLY A 395 -42.15 21.65 61.81
CA GLY A 395 -43.29 20.92 61.27
C GLY A 395 -44.28 20.46 62.34
N THR A 396 -44.85 19.26 62.18
CA THR A 396 -45.77 18.61 63.14
C THR A 396 -45.08 17.39 63.76
N PRO A 397 -44.31 17.55 64.85
CA PRO A 397 -43.62 16.44 65.49
C PRO A 397 -44.62 15.42 66.02
N THR A 398 -44.44 14.16 65.64
CA THR A 398 -45.27 13.07 66.14
C THR A 398 -44.65 12.52 67.42
N ALA A 399 -45.48 12.36 68.45
CA ALA A 399 -45.11 11.69 69.69
C ALA A 399 -46.29 10.81 70.13
N PRO A 400 -46.05 9.65 70.76
CA PRO A 400 -47.14 8.82 71.29
C PRO A 400 -47.93 9.56 72.39
N THR A 401 -49.27 9.58 72.30
CA THR A 401 -50.14 10.16 73.33
C THR A 401 -50.07 9.33 74.62
N ALA A 402 -49.71 9.98 75.74
CA ALA A 402 -49.67 9.34 77.05
C ALA A 402 -51.08 9.11 77.63
N ALA A 403 -51.24 8.09 78.47
CA ALA A 403 -52.51 7.83 79.13
C ALA A 403 -52.82 8.86 80.23
N LEU A 404 -54.11 9.11 80.49
CA LEU A 404 -54.55 10.01 81.55
C LEU A 404 -54.02 9.56 82.92
N GLY A 405 -53.27 10.45 83.59
CA GLY A 405 -52.60 10.16 84.87
C GLY A 405 -51.13 9.73 84.77
N ASP A 406 -50.56 9.62 83.55
CA ASP A 406 -49.13 9.36 83.34
C ASP A 406 -48.29 10.55 83.85
N ASN A 407 -47.31 10.28 84.73
CA ASN A 407 -46.40 11.27 85.32
C ASN A 407 -44.94 11.09 84.87
N THR A 408 -44.73 10.31 83.81
CA THR A 408 -43.39 10.07 83.26
C THR A 408 -42.89 11.25 82.42
N LYS A 409 -41.61 11.22 82.04
CA LYS A 409 -40.96 12.28 81.23
C LYS A 409 -41.31 12.22 79.73
N LYS A 410 -42.47 11.66 79.35
CA LYS A 410 -42.91 11.62 77.95
C LYS A 410 -43.32 13.01 77.48
N VAL A 411 -43.27 13.24 76.17
CA VAL A 411 -43.78 14.48 75.57
C VAL A 411 -45.28 14.54 75.79
N ALA A 412 -45.76 15.60 76.42
CA ALA A 412 -47.19 15.86 76.56
C ALA A 412 -47.75 16.32 75.21
N THR A 413 -48.39 15.40 74.48
CA THR A 413 -49.14 15.72 73.26
C THR A 413 -50.35 16.61 73.58
N THR A 414 -50.81 17.42 72.63
CA THR A 414 -51.99 18.30 72.79
C THR A 414 -53.24 17.53 73.27
N GLU A 415 -53.41 16.29 72.81
CA GLU A 415 -54.51 15.39 73.20
C GLU A 415 -54.52 15.05 74.70
N PHE A 416 -53.34 14.85 75.30
CA PHE A 416 -53.18 14.60 76.73
C PHE A 416 -53.55 15.82 77.59
N VAL A 417 -53.21 17.03 77.12
CA VAL A 417 -53.50 18.28 77.86
C VAL A 417 -54.99 18.58 77.86
N GLN A 418 -55.66 18.47 76.70
CA GLN A 418 -57.09 18.74 76.57
C GLN A 418 -57.94 17.83 77.47
N SER A 419 -57.56 16.56 77.58
CA SER A 419 -58.28 15.59 78.41
C SER A 419 -58.09 15.80 79.92
N SER A 420 -57.03 16.52 80.35
CA SER A 420 -56.76 16.80 81.77
C SER A 420 -57.56 17.97 82.36
N PHE A 421 -57.92 18.98 81.55
CA PHE A 421 -58.55 20.23 82.02
C PHE A 421 -60.05 20.10 82.37
N ALA A 422 -60.75 19.07 81.92
CA ALA A 422 -62.21 18.95 82.05
C ALA A 422 -62.75 18.70 83.49
N LYS A 423 -61.92 18.68 84.55
CA LYS A 423 -62.28 18.22 85.91
C LYS A 423 -62.60 19.29 86.97
N PHE A 424 -62.54 20.60 86.69
CA PHE A 424 -62.45 21.66 87.73
C PHE A 424 -63.68 22.60 87.94
N SER A 425 -64.96 22.25 87.72
CA SER A 425 -66.08 23.24 87.83
C SER A 425 -67.47 22.69 88.34
N THR A 426 -67.90 22.94 89.62
CA THR A 426 -69.32 22.98 90.21
C THR A 426 -69.42 23.33 91.76
N THR A 427 -70.46 24.04 92.31
CA THR A 427 -70.62 24.66 93.71
C THR A 427 -71.91 24.27 94.56
N GLN A 428 -71.95 24.31 95.95
CA GLN A 428 -73.11 24.02 96.93
C GLN A 428 -73.19 24.88 98.27
N THR A 429 -74.34 24.91 99.05
CA THR A 429 -74.67 25.76 100.29
C THR A 429 -75.33 25.01 101.52
N PHE A 430 -75.17 25.43 102.82
CA PHE A 430 -75.70 24.74 104.06
C PHE A 430 -76.32 25.63 105.21
N PRO A 431 -77.30 25.17 106.05
CA PRO A 431 -77.91 25.88 107.21
C PRO A 431 -77.43 25.44 108.64
N ILE A 432 -77.52 26.32 109.67
CA ILE A 432 -77.08 26.10 111.09
C ILE A 432 -78.23 26.31 112.11
N THR A 433 -78.29 25.54 113.21
CA THR A 433 -79.32 25.64 114.30
C THR A 433 -78.67 25.74 115.70
N PHE A 434 -79.21 26.58 116.62
CA PHE A 434 -78.62 26.87 117.95
C PHE A 434 -79.49 26.32 119.11
N ALA A 435 -78.86 25.75 120.16
CA ALA A 435 -79.53 24.93 121.18
C ALA A 435 -80.15 25.69 122.38
N ASN A 436 -79.67 26.89 122.74
CA ASN A 436 -80.17 27.62 123.91
C ASN A 436 -80.47 29.08 123.51
N GLY A 437 -81.74 29.51 123.62
CA GLY A 437 -82.33 30.74 123.05
C GLY A 437 -81.80 32.09 123.56
N PHE A 438 -80.51 32.21 123.85
CA PHE A 438 -79.83 33.42 124.33
C PHE A 438 -79.24 34.31 123.22
N PHE A 439 -79.32 33.90 121.94
CA PHE A 439 -78.89 34.70 120.79
C PHE A 439 -80.09 35.06 119.91
N ASN A 440 -80.51 36.33 119.88
CA ASN A 440 -81.56 36.76 118.96
C ASN A 440 -80.98 37.54 117.77
N ARG A 441 -80.84 36.78 116.67
CA ARG A 441 -81.01 37.12 115.25
C ARG A 441 -80.26 38.34 114.69
N GLY A 442 -79.00 38.10 114.32
CA GLY A 442 -78.26 38.83 113.29
C GLY A 442 -77.30 37.89 112.56
N VAL A 443 -77.41 37.84 111.23
CA VAL A 443 -76.89 36.88 110.23
C VAL A 443 -75.52 36.25 110.51
N SER A 444 -75.43 34.93 110.32
CA SER A 444 -74.19 34.17 110.17
C SER A 444 -73.93 33.82 108.70
N THR A 445 -72.84 34.30 108.11
CA THR A 445 -72.45 33.99 106.73
C THR A 445 -71.46 32.83 106.68
N CYS A 446 -71.53 32.03 105.60
CA CYS A 446 -70.55 30.99 105.30
C CYS A 446 -70.03 31.09 103.86
N TRP A 447 -68.71 30.94 103.64
CA TRP A 447 -68.12 30.90 102.30
C TRP A 447 -66.83 30.08 102.26
N THR A 448 -66.47 29.58 101.07
CA THR A 448 -65.22 28.87 100.83
C THR A 448 -64.22 29.73 100.06
N ALA A 449 -63.00 29.86 100.56
CA ALA A 449 -61.89 30.50 99.87
C ALA A 449 -60.59 29.78 100.20
N ASN A 450 -59.73 29.58 99.19
CA ASN A 450 -58.42 28.92 99.35
C ASN A 450 -58.49 27.57 100.09
N GLY A 451 -59.52 26.76 99.81
CA GLY A 451 -59.73 25.45 100.43
C GLY A 451 -60.27 25.46 101.86
N ASN A 452 -60.57 26.63 102.43
CA ASN A 452 -61.11 26.76 103.79
C ASN A 452 -62.55 27.26 103.79
N LEU A 453 -63.36 26.80 104.76
CA LEU A 453 -64.72 27.24 105.03
C LEU A 453 -64.73 28.17 106.26
N TYR A 454 -65.32 29.36 106.11
CA TYR A 454 -65.41 30.37 107.17
C TYR A 454 -66.86 30.54 107.65
N LEU A 455 -67.08 30.68 108.95
CA LEU A 455 -68.36 30.99 109.61
C LEU A 455 -68.21 32.20 110.56
N SER A 456 -69.19 33.10 110.59
CA SER A 456 -69.24 34.25 111.53
C SER A 456 -70.52 34.27 112.37
N LEU A 457 -70.44 34.48 113.69
CA LEU A 457 -71.58 34.46 114.64
C LEU A 457 -71.59 35.71 115.55
N ASN A 458 -72.75 36.36 115.73
CA ASN A 458 -72.92 37.60 116.51
C ASN A 458 -73.72 37.38 117.82
N MET A 459 -73.23 37.87 118.98
CA MET A 459 -73.69 37.46 120.33
C MET A 459 -74.19 38.63 121.21
N GLY A 460 -75.32 38.46 121.93
CA GLY A 460 -76.10 39.53 122.58
C GLY A 460 -76.25 39.49 124.12
N ARG A 461 -76.53 40.68 124.66
CA ARG A 461 -76.55 41.22 126.04
C ARG A 461 -77.56 40.57 127.01
N ASN A 462 -77.10 39.70 127.93
CA ASN A 462 -77.60 39.54 129.31
C ASN A 462 -77.11 38.21 129.91
N THR A 463 -76.10 38.25 130.79
CA THR A 463 -76.04 37.33 131.95
C THR A 463 -74.93 37.74 132.92
N VAL A 464 -75.31 37.68 134.19
CA VAL A 464 -74.56 37.72 135.45
C VAL A 464 -73.09 37.28 135.36
N PRO A 465 -72.21 37.88 136.19
CA PRO A 465 -70.83 37.43 136.34
C PRO A 465 -70.78 35.92 136.63
N GLU A 466 -69.91 35.21 135.90
CA GLU A 466 -69.54 33.79 136.12
C GLU A 466 -70.54 32.71 135.66
N SER A 467 -71.01 32.76 134.39
CA SER A 467 -71.73 31.64 133.76
C SER A 467 -71.02 31.04 132.54
N ILE A 468 -71.03 29.71 132.41
CA ILE A 468 -70.48 28.93 131.28
C ILE A 468 -71.55 28.79 130.16
N GLN A 469 -71.17 29.06 128.91
CA GLN A 469 -72.04 29.02 127.72
C GLN A 469 -71.68 27.83 126.79
N MET A 470 -72.67 27.31 126.06
CA MET A 470 -72.52 26.19 125.09
C MET A 470 -73.05 26.54 123.70
N LEU A 471 -72.24 26.29 122.66
CA LEU A 471 -72.62 26.37 121.24
C LEU A 471 -72.40 25.00 120.57
N ALA A 472 -73.39 24.48 119.84
CA ALA A 472 -73.27 23.24 119.08
C ALA A 472 -73.67 23.46 117.60
N PHE A 473 -72.88 22.94 116.66
CA PHE A 473 -73.20 22.88 115.22
C PHE A 473 -72.48 21.70 114.55
N THR A 474 -73.04 21.17 113.46
CA THR A 474 -72.47 20.00 112.77
C THR A 474 -71.55 20.41 111.64
N LEU A 475 -70.33 19.87 111.64
CA LEU A 475 -69.33 20.08 110.58
C LEU A 475 -69.48 19.03 109.46
N PRO A 476 -69.13 19.36 108.21
CA PRO A 476 -69.06 18.38 107.12
C PRO A 476 -68.06 17.27 107.43
N VAL A 477 -68.38 16.03 107.04
CA VAL A 477 -67.52 14.86 107.25
C VAL A 477 -66.16 15.10 106.59
N GLY A 478 -65.08 15.01 107.38
CA GLY A 478 -63.70 15.22 106.92
C GLY A 478 -63.16 16.64 107.14
N ALA A 479 -64.02 17.63 107.44
CA ALA A 479 -63.55 18.93 107.86
C ALA A 479 -62.89 18.81 109.24
N ARG A 480 -61.59 19.13 109.31
CA ARG A 480 -60.88 19.22 110.58
C ARG A 480 -60.93 20.66 111.03
N PRO A 481 -61.48 20.94 112.20
CA PRO A 481 -61.63 22.31 112.56
C PRO A 481 -60.28 22.89 113.00
N LYS A 482 -59.94 24.04 112.43
CA LYS A 482 -58.69 24.74 112.69
C LYS A 482 -59.06 26.09 113.28
N TYR A 483 -59.18 26.11 114.60
CA TYR A 483 -59.77 27.24 115.29
C TYR A 483 -58.80 28.41 115.41
N VAL A 484 -59.21 29.55 114.88
CA VAL A 484 -58.72 30.87 115.31
C VAL A 484 -59.95 31.59 115.83
N ILE A 485 -60.04 31.72 117.16
CA ILE A 485 -61.06 32.55 117.78
C ILE A 485 -60.46 33.94 117.89
N ASP A 486 -60.87 34.83 116.99
CA ASP A 486 -60.53 36.24 117.09
C ASP A 486 -61.77 37.02 117.52
N GLY A 487 -61.82 37.38 118.80
CA GLY A 487 -62.94 38.11 119.40
C GLY A 487 -62.69 39.60 119.32
N VAL A 488 -63.36 40.30 118.40
CA VAL A 488 -63.32 41.77 118.35
C VAL A 488 -64.62 42.31 118.93
N GLY A 489 -64.55 42.92 120.11
CA GLY A 489 -65.65 43.68 120.69
C GLY A 489 -65.74 45.08 120.10
N GLY A 490 -66.96 45.55 119.81
CA GLY A 490 -67.23 46.93 119.43
C GLY A 490 -67.38 47.85 120.66
N TYR A 491 -66.73 49.03 120.59
CA TYR A 491 -66.78 50.23 121.46
C TYR A 491 -66.01 50.24 122.81
N SER A 492 -64.84 50.89 122.76
CA SER A 492 -64.13 51.73 123.76
C SER A 492 -64.18 51.41 125.27
N VAL A 493 -63.14 50.78 125.83
CA VAL A 493 -62.18 51.30 126.85
C VAL A 493 -61.03 50.30 127.11
N GLU A 494 -59.87 50.82 127.54
CA GLU A 494 -58.49 50.27 127.43
C GLU A 494 -58.06 49.04 128.29
N THR A 495 -58.85 47.98 128.46
CA THR A 495 -58.29 46.69 128.96
C THR A 495 -58.93 45.48 128.27
N PRO A 496 -58.13 44.50 127.76
CA PRO A 496 -58.67 43.32 127.08
C PRO A 496 -59.34 42.36 128.07
N LEU A 497 -60.61 42.02 127.81
CA LEU A 497 -61.35 40.98 128.53
C LEU A 497 -60.89 39.59 128.07
N GLN A 498 -60.65 38.68 129.01
CA GLN A 498 -60.26 37.30 128.72
C GLN A 498 -61.49 36.40 128.50
N LEU A 499 -61.58 35.79 127.31
CA LEU A 499 -62.46 34.64 127.05
C LEU A 499 -61.74 33.37 127.52
N GLY A 500 -62.26 32.76 128.59
CA GLY A 500 -61.80 31.47 129.07
C GLY A 500 -62.57 30.35 128.37
N MET A 501 -61.90 29.54 127.55
CA MET A 501 -62.49 28.30 127.04
C MET A 501 -62.35 27.21 128.10
N TYR A 502 -63.45 26.54 128.41
CA TYR A 502 -63.45 25.49 129.45
C TYR A 502 -63.30 24.11 128.82
N ALA A 503 -63.99 23.87 127.70
CA ALA A 503 -63.93 22.61 126.99
C ALA A 503 -64.44 22.75 125.56
N TRP A 504 -64.03 21.83 124.70
CA TRP A 504 -64.70 21.57 123.44
C TRP A 504 -64.75 20.07 123.20
N SER A 505 -65.74 19.61 122.44
CA SER A 505 -65.80 18.23 121.98
C SER A 505 -66.31 18.18 120.55
N LEU A 506 -65.59 17.48 119.68
CA LEU A 506 -66.15 17.03 118.40
C LEU A 506 -66.70 15.62 118.61
N LYS A 507 -68.02 15.46 118.50
CA LYS A 507 -68.64 14.15 118.55
C LYS A 507 -68.41 13.42 117.22
N GLN A 508 -68.44 12.08 117.26
CA GLN A 508 -68.19 11.25 116.09
C GLN A 508 -69.21 11.46 114.95
N ASP A 509 -70.39 11.99 115.25
CA ASP A 509 -71.41 12.40 114.27
C ASP A 509 -71.08 13.73 113.55
N GLY A 510 -69.91 14.33 113.83
CA GLY A 510 -69.48 15.59 113.28
C GLY A 510 -70.06 16.81 114.00
N THR A 511 -70.88 16.61 115.04
CA THR A 511 -71.38 17.72 115.86
C THR A 511 -70.25 18.25 116.74
N PHE A 512 -69.85 19.48 116.46
CA PHE A 512 -68.91 20.22 117.25
C PHE A 512 -69.63 20.99 118.35
N ILE A 513 -69.23 20.77 119.60
CA ILE A 513 -69.74 21.47 120.78
C ILE A 513 -68.60 22.28 121.40
N LEU A 514 -68.85 23.57 121.60
CA LEU A 514 -67.92 24.52 122.20
C LEU A 514 -68.49 25.04 123.53
N MET A 515 -67.71 24.89 124.61
CA MET A 515 -68.00 25.45 125.93
C MET A 515 -67.01 26.56 126.28
N PHE A 516 -67.51 27.75 126.57
CA PHE A 516 -66.69 28.91 126.92
C PHE A 516 -67.37 29.74 128.00
N SER A 517 -66.59 30.45 128.83
CA SER A 517 -67.12 31.53 129.67
C SER A 517 -66.58 32.88 129.22
N ILE A 518 -67.32 33.89 129.64
CA ILE A 518 -66.94 35.29 129.50
C ILE A 518 -66.85 35.83 130.93
N LEU A 519 -65.70 36.37 131.33
CA LEU A 519 -65.52 37.07 132.61
C LEU A 519 -65.70 38.58 132.39
N ALA A 520 -66.55 39.25 133.18
CA ALA A 520 -66.78 40.70 133.12
C ALA A 520 -66.56 41.36 134.51
N PRO A 521 -65.76 42.45 134.65
CA PRO A 521 -65.51 43.13 135.92
C PRO A 521 -66.74 43.89 136.46
N ALA A 522 -66.83 43.94 137.79
CA ALA A 522 -67.94 44.54 138.52
C ALA A 522 -68.24 45.98 138.05
N GLY A 523 -69.43 46.17 137.48
CA GLY A 523 -69.97 47.46 137.03
C GLY A 523 -70.03 47.68 135.50
N GLY A 524 -69.47 46.78 134.68
CA GLY A 524 -69.48 46.93 133.22
C GLY A 524 -70.75 46.42 132.55
N THR A 525 -71.66 47.31 132.16
CA THR A 525 -72.79 46.98 131.28
C THR A 525 -72.53 47.48 129.84
N ASN A 526 -72.26 46.57 128.89
CA ASN A 526 -72.48 46.62 127.41
C ASN A 526 -71.27 46.28 126.51
N CYS A 527 -70.94 45.00 126.32
CA CYS A 527 -70.05 44.54 125.23
C CYS A 527 -70.80 43.56 124.30
N GLY A 528 -70.64 43.71 122.98
CA GLY A 528 -71.10 42.74 121.97
C GLY A 528 -69.91 42.00 121.34
N TYR A 529 -70.11 40.75 120.90
CA TYR A 529 -69.02 39.85 120.49
C TYR A 529 -69.29 39.20 119.13
N ASN A 530 -68.24 39.02 118.33
CA ASN A 530 -68.25 38.15 117.14
C ASN A 530 -67.32 36.95 117.34
N LEU A 531 -67.80 35.76 117.01
CA LEU A 531 -67.03 34.52 116.97
C LEU A 531 -66.86 34.09 115.51
N ASN A 532 -65.64 34.13 115.01
CA ASN A 532 -65.29 33.58 113.70
C ASN A 532 -64.69 32.19 113.86
N LEU A 533 -65.15 31.25 113.05
CA LEU A 533 -64.70 29.86 113.04
C LEU A 533 -64.21 29.52 111.64
N CYS A 534 -62.95 29.08 111.53
CA CYS A 534 -62.38 28.58 110.29
C CYS A 534 -62.28 27.05 110.37
N THR A 535 -62.67 26.37 109.30
CA THR A 535 -62.40 24.94 109.15
C THR A 535 -61.70 24.69 107.82
N GLN A 536 -60.66 23.87 107.84
CA GLN A 536 -59.95 23.48 106.64
C GLN A 536 -60.65 22.22 106.11
N LEU A 537 -61.16 22.28 104.88
CA LEU A 537 -61.60 21.09 104.18
C LEU A 537 -60.32 20.36 103.74
N ALA A 538 -60.19 19.10 104.16
CA ALA A 538 -59.03 18.28 103.82
C ALA A 538 -59.00 17.95 102.33
#